data_AF-A0A367J9I5-F1
#
_entry.id   AF-A0A367J9I5-F1
#
_cell.length_a   1.000
_cell.length_b   1.000
_cell.length_c   1.000
_cell.angle_alpha   90.00
_cell.angle_beta   90.00
_cell.angle_gamma   90.00
#
_symmetry.space_group_name_H-M   'P 1'
#
loop_
_entity.id
_entity.type
_entity.pdbx_description
1 polymer ?
#
loop_
_entity_poly.entity_id
_entity_poly.type
_entity_poly.pdbx_seq_one_letter_code
_entity_poly.pdbx_strand_id
1 'polypeptide(L)' 'MDFKILSKYDDLFTDVFLDNLHLWFDTIKMNDEHRRPRVPNAKILSIIQKNILENSRLVDAINEILEQNRLL' A
#
# COMPACT_ATOMS: atom_id res chain seq x y z
N MET A 1 -1.44 16.37 -11.65
CA MET A 1 -1.91 15.01 -11.32
C MET A 1 -3.41 15.12 -11.11
N ASP A 2 -4.22 14.23 -11.70
CA ASP A 2 -5.68 14.22 -11.51
C ASP A 2 -5.98 13.89 -10.03
N PHE A 3 -6.85 14.69 -9.39
CA PHE A 3 -7.23 14.50 -7.99
C PHE A 3 -7.81 13.11 -7.73
N LYS A 4 -8.57 12.55 -8.69
CA LYS A 4 -9.14 11.21 -8.56
C LYS A 4 -8.03 10.14 -8.53
N ILE A 5 -6.96 10.34 -9.27
CA ILE A 5 -5.81 9.43 -9.29
C ILE A 5 -4.99 9.58 -8.01
N LEU A 6 -4.73 10.82 -7.58
CA LEU A 6 -3.96 11.10 -6.38
C LEU A 6 -4.63 10.54 -5.12
N SER A 7 -5.91 10.86 -4.91
CA SER A 7 -6.68 10.38 -3.74
C SER A 7 -6.74 8.85 -3.69
N LYS A 8 -6.90 8.18 -4.84
CA LYS A 8 -6.88 6.72 -4.91
C LYS A 8 -5.56 6.11 -4.42
N TYR A 9 -4.42 6.65 -4.85
CA TYR A 9 -3.12 6.12 -4.45
C TYR A 9 -2.74 6.52 -3.02
N ASP A 10 -3.09 7.73 -2.58
CA ASP A 10 -2.88 8.18 -1.21
C ASP A 10 -3.60 7.28 -0.20
N ASP A 11 -4.90 7.04 -0.43
CA ASP A 11 -5.70 6.15 0.39
C ASP A 11 -5.14 4.72 0.42
N LEU A 12 -4.72 4.20 -0.74
CA LEU A 12 -4.12 2.87 -0.84
C LEU A 12 -2.81 2.76 -0.05
N PHE A 13 -1.93 3.75 -0.15
CA PHE A 13 -0.64 3.72 0.55
C PHE A 13 -0.79 3.91 2.05
N THR A 14 -1.70 4.78 2.48
CA THR A 14 -1.99 4.96 3.90
C THR A 14 -2.61 3.71 4.50
N ASP A 15 -3.51 3.00 3.79
CA ASP A 15 -4.03 1.70 4.22
C ASP A 15 -2.92 0.65 4.42
N VAL A 16 -2.04 0.51 3.42
CA VAL A 16 -1.03 -0.55 3.38
C VAL A 16 0.08 -0.28 4.39
N PHE A 17 0.59 0.95 4.46
CA PHE A 17 1.80 1.26 5.21
C PHE A 17 1.54 1.91 6.57
N LEU A 18 0.50 2.73 6.69
CA LEU A 18 0.22 3.39 7.95
C LEU A 18 -0.77 2.56 8.75
N ASP A 19 -1.99 2.42 8.26
CA ASP A 19 -3.12 1.88 9.03
C ASP A 19 -2.92 0.40 9.36
N ASN A 20 -2.46 -0.40 8.39
CA ASN A 20 -2.29 -1.83 8.60
C ASN A 20 -0.98 -2.18 9.33
N LEU A 21 0.12 -1.45 9.12
CA LEU A 21 1.44 -1.85 9.62
C LEU A 21 1.94 -1.06 10.84
N HIS A 22 1.56 0.20 10.98
CA HIS A 22 2.20 1.12 11.92
C HIS A 22 1.23 1.79 12.90
N LEU A 23 -0.01 1.99 12.51
CA LEU A 23 -1.04 2.64 13.30
C LEU A 23 -2.06 1.61 13.81
N TRP A 24 -2.77 1.97 14.87
CA TRP A 24 -3.90 1.17 15.40
C TRP A 24 -5.25 1.81 15.07
N PHE A 25 -5.27 2.73 14.11
CA PHE A 25 -6.44 3.45 13.64
C PHE A 25 -6.32 3.69 12.14
N ASP A 26 -7.47 3.95 11.50
CA ASP A 26 -7.53 4.23 10.07
C ASP A 26 -7.34 5.73 9.80
N THR A 27 -6.49 6.08 8.84
CA THR A 27 -6.31 7.48 8.44
C THR A 27 -7.51 8.00 7.65
N ILE A 28 -7.58 9.34 7.49
CA ILE A 28 -8.58 9.99 6.65
C ILE A 28 -8.42 9.49 5.20
N LYS A 29 -9.54 9.16 4.56
CA LYS A 29 -9.62 8.71 3.16
C LYS A 29 -10.36 9.75 2.32
N MET A 30 -9.77 10.14 1.20
CA MET A 30 -10.28 11.22 0.35
C MET A 30 -10.93 10.71 -0.93
N ASN A 31 -10.79 9.41 -1.25
CA ASN A 31 -11.43 8.81 -2.41
C ASN A 31 -12.85 8.32 -2.06
N ASP A 32 -13.86 8.84 -2.75
CA ASP A 32 -15.25 8.41 -2.56
C ASP A 32 -15.48 6.92 -2.92
N GLU A 33 -14.63 6.35 -3.78
CA GLU A 33 -14.66 4.94 -4.17
C GLU A 33 -13.72 4.07 -3.31
N HIS A 34 -13.31 4.56 -2.13
CA HIS A 34 -12.34 3.90 -1.27
C HIS A 34 -12.77 2.47 -0.88
N ARG A 35 -11.80 1.54 -0.97
CA ARG A 35 -11.95 0.15 -0.50
C ARG A 35 -10.65 -0.29 0.15
N ARG A 36 -10.74 -0.73 1.39
CA ARG A 36 -9.59 -1.24 2.13
C ARG A 36 -8.99 -2.47 1.42
N PRO A 37 -7.69 -2.47 1.09
CA PRO A 37 -7.02 -3.59 0.48
C PRO A 37 -6.94 -4.78 1.44
N ARG A 38 -7.17 -5.99 0.91
CA ARG A 38 -7.14 -7.24 1.69
C ARG A 38 -5.79 -7.95 1.55
N VAL A 39 -4.71 -7.26 1.87
CA VAL A 39 -3.36 -7.83 1.81
C VAL A 39 -2.87 -8.12 3.23
N PRO A 40 -2.47 -9.37 3.56
CA PRO A 40 -1.94 -9.69 4.88
C PRO A 40 -0.64 -8.93 5.19
N ASN A 41 -0.53 -8.40 6.42
CA ASN A 41 0.65 -7.68 6.89
C ASN A 41 1.96 -8.45 6.72
N ALA A 42 1.95 -9.75 7.04
CA ALA A 42 3.12 -10.62 6.88
C ALA A 42 3.64 -10.64 5.44
N LYS A 43 2.73 -10.57 4.45
CA LYS A 43 3.11 -10.53 3.04
C LYS A 43 3.76 -9.20 2.67
N ILE A 44 3.20 -8.08 3.13
CA ILE A 44 3.77 -6.75 2.89
C ILE A 44 5.18 -6.65 3.50
N LEU A 45 5.34 -7.10 4.75
CA LEU A 45 6.64 -7.12 5.43
C LEU A 45 7.67 -7.97 4.68
N SER A 46 7.27 -9.13 4.14
CA SER A 46 8.18 -9.97 3.35
C SER A 46 8.67 -9.30 2.07
N ILE A 47 7.81 -8.53 1.39
CA ILE A 47 8.17 -7.79 0.17
C ILE A 47 9.15 -6.66 0.51
N ILE A 48 8.90 -5.94 1.60
CA ILE A 48 9.79 -4.87 2.09
C ILE A 48 11.17 -5.44 2.42
N GLN A 49 11.23 -6.53 3.20
CA GLN A 49 12.50 -7.16 3.58
C GLN A 49 13.29 -7.62 2.35
N LYS A 50 12.65 -8.37 1.45
CA LYS A 50 13.27 -8.88 0.22
C LYS A 50 13.78 -7.76 -0.70
N ASN A 51 12.96 -6.75 -0.98
CA ASN A 51 13.30 -5.81 -2.05
C ASN A 51 14.03 -4.56 -1.56
N ILE A 52 13.75 -4.07 -0.35
CA ILE A 52 14.34 -2.84 0.18
C ILE A 52 15.56 -3.15 1.04
N LEU A 53 15.45 -4.08 2.01
CA LEU A 53 16.53 -4.35 2.95
C LEU A 53 17.64 -5.20 2.33
N GLU A 54 17.29 -6.24 1.56
CA GLU A 54 18.29 -7.13 0.94
C GLU A 54 18.82 -6.58 -0.38
N ASN A 55 17.96 -5.98 -1.22
CA ASN A 55 18.31 -5.61 -2.59
C ASN A 55 18.36 -4.09 -2.87
N SER A 56 17.91 -3.23 -1.95
CA SER A 56 17.81 -1.77 -2.13
C SER A 56 17.03 -1.33 -3.39
N ARG A 57 16.08 -2.15 -3.87
CA ARG A 57 15.24 -1.90 -5.05
C ARG A 57 13.82 -1.49 -4.64
N LEU A 58 13.67 -0.22 -4.27
CA LEU A 58 12.40 0.35 -3.81
C LEU A 58 11.27 0.25 -4.86
N VAL A 59 11.58 0.52 -6.13
CA VAL A 59 10.58 0.51 -7.21
C VAL A 59 9.99 -0.88 -7.42
N ASP A 60 10.83 -1.92 -7.35
CA ASP A 60 10.40 -3.31 -7.47
C ASP A 60 9.46 -3.69 -6.31
N ALA A 61 9.77 -3.24 -5.08
CA ALA A 61 8.92 -3.43 -3.92
C ALA A 61 7.53 -2.80 -4.09
N ILE A 62 7.49 -1.55 -4.59
CA ILE A 62 6.24 -0.83 -4.83
C ILE A 62 5.40 -1.58 -5.88
N ASN A 63 6.01 -2.01 -6.98
CA ASN A 63 5.32 -2.73 -8.03
C ASN A 63 4.74 -4.07 -7.54
N GLU A 64 5.52 -4.87 -6.79
CA GLU A 64 5.04 -6.13 -6.21
C GLU A 64 3.85 -5.90 -5.26
N ILE A 65 3.87 -4.84 -4.45
CA ILE A 65 2.75 -4.47 -3.55
C ILE A 65 1.51 -4.08 -4.37
N LEU A 66 1.67 -3.28 -5.43
CA LEU A 66 0.56 -2.85 -6.27
C LEU A 66 -0.11 -4.03 -7.00
N GLU A 67 0.67 -5.02 -7.46
CA GLU A 67 0.13 -6.22 -8.10
C GLU A 67 -0.76 -7.04 -7.17
N GLN A 68 -0.41 -7.15 -5.87
CA GLN A 68 -1.25 -7.85 -4.88
C GLN A 68 -2.63 -7.18 -4.69
N ASN A 69 -2.72 -5.88 -4.98
CA ASN A 69 -3.93 -5.09 -4.81
C ASN A 69 -4.79 -4.99 -6.08
N ARG A 70 -4.31 -5.50 -7.23
CA ARG A 70 -4.99 -5.39 -8.52
C ARG A 70 -5.87 -6.60 -8.88
N LEU A 71 -5.81 -7.67 -8.08
CA LEU A 71 -6.50 -8.96 -8.33
C LEU A 71 -7.84 -9.13 -7.58
N LEU A 72 -8.48 -8.04 -7.15
CA LEU A 72 -9.81 -8.01 -6.52
C LEU A 72 -10.66 -6.88 -7.14
#